data_AF-A0A2E0H5T1-F1
#
_entry.id   AF-A0A2E0H5T1-F1
#
_cell.length_a   1.000
_cell.length_b   1.000
_cell.length_c   1.000
_cell.angle_alpha   90.00
_cell.angle_beta   90.00
_cell.angle_gamma   90.00
#
_symmetry.space_group_name_H-M   'P 1'
#
loop_
_entity.id
_entity.type
_entity.pdbx_description
1 polymer ?
#
loop_
_entity_poly.entity_id
_entity_poly.type
_entity_poly.pdbx_seq_one_letter_code
_entity_poly.pdbx_strand_id
1 'polypeptide(L)'
;MNQQVRERTLMPIKILQRRIEEVVLDCQILGYPKWMNTDRVMVAGDIKHAIKAGCFFSPDESRDPNSYMTAQDHAARVAWLIKFADLEKVTITIAENKVVDGNHRLSACIYSKIKVINCVVISTFSKVSVIAA
;
A
#
# COMPACT_ATOMS: atom_id res chain seq x y z
N MET A 1 14.22 36.85 -28.50
CA MET A 1 14.03 36.63 -27.05
C MET A 1 13.42 35.24 -26.90
N ASN A 2 14.24 34.21 -26.66
CA ASN A 2 13.76 32.83 -26.55
C ASN A 2 13.13 32.64 -25.16
N GLN A 3 11.79 32.60 -25.11
CA GLN A 3 11.08 32.21 -23.89
C GLN A 3 11.40 30.74 -23.60
N GLN A 4 12.11 30.49 -22.51
CA GLN A 4 12.39 29.16 -22.02
C GLN A 4 11.13 28.62 -21.33
N VAL A 5 10.34 27.82 -22.04
CA VAL A 5 9.20 27.10 -21.45
C VAL A 5 9.74 26.15 -20.39
N ARG A 6 9.49 26.43 -19.11
CA ARG A 6 9.77 25.49 -18.03
C ARG A 6 8.53 24.62 -17.84
N GLU A 7 8.59 23.40 -18.34
CA GLU A 7 7.58 22.39 -18.02
C GLU A 7 7.68 22.07 -16.52
N ARG A 8 6.62 22.36 -15.77
CA ARG A 8 6.47 21.82 -14.40
C ARG A 8 5.52 20.64 -14.50
N THR A 9 6.04 19.44 -14.24
CA THR A 9 5.20 18.27 -14.01
C THR A 9 4.55 18.45 -12.64
N LEU A 10 3.25 18.77 -12.63
CA LEU A 10 2.46 18.63 -11.41
C LEU A 10 2.06 17.14 -11.30
N MET A 11 2.24 16.54 -10.12
CA MET A 11 1.73 15.19 -9.85
C MET A 11 0.35 15.33 -9.24
N PRO A 12 -0.74 15.07 -9.97
CA PRO A 12 -2.06 15.16 -9.38
C PRO A 12 -2.22 14.04 -8.36
N ILE A 13 -2.49 14.44 -7.12
CA ILE A 13 -2.86 13.54 -6.02
C ILE A 13 -4.38 13.47 -5.98
N LYS A 14 -4.92 12.26 -6.10
CA LYS A 14 -6.36 12.00 -5.96
C LYS A 14 -6.60 11.13 -4.75
N ILE A 15 -7.60 11.47 -3.96
CA ILE A 15 -8.09 10.63 -2.87
C ILE A 15 -9.40 10.01 -3.35
N LEU A 16 -9.47 8.68 -3.39
CA LEU A 16 -10.67 7.98 -3.81
C LEU A 16 -10.82 6.64 -3.11
N GLN A 17 -12.06 6.17 -2.99
CA GLN A 17 -12.37 4.84 -2.51
C GLN A 17 -12.44 3.88 -3.71
N ARG A 18 -11.75 2.73 -3.62
CA ARG A 18 -11.70 1.73 -4.70
C ARG A 18 -12.11 0.35 -4.22
N ARG A 19 -12.64 -0.48 -5.12
CA ARG A 19 -12.80 -1.91 -4.86
C ARG A 19 -11.42 -2.56 -4.73
N ILE A 20 -11.23 -3.39 -3.71
CA ILE A 20 -9.95 -4.07 -3.48
C ILE A 20 -9.58 -4.97 -4.67
N GLU A 21 -10.56 -5.63 -5.28
CA GLU A 21 -10.34 -6.46 -6.47
C GLU A 21 -9.73 -5.69 -7.65
N GLU A 22 -10.17 -4.44 -7.88
CA GLU A 22 -9.59 -3.59 -8.92
C GLU A 22 -8.18 -3.14 -8.56
N VAL A 23 -7.93 -2.80 -7.30
CA VAL A 23 -6.59 -2.42 -6.82
C VAL A 23 -5.62 -3.58 -6.99
N VAL A 24 -6.03 -4.80 -6.62
CA VAL A 24 -5.22 -6.02 -6.75
C VAL A 24 -4.89 -6.29 -8.22
N LEU A 25 -5.87 -6.14 -9.12
CA LEU A 25 -5.69 -6.31 -10.55
C LEU A 25 -4.74 -5.26 -11.14
N ASP A 26 -5.03 -3.98 -10.91
CA ASP A 26 -4.23 -2.86 -11.44
C ASP A 26 -2.78 -2.92 -10.95
N CYS A 27 -2.60 -3.29 -9.67
CA CYS A 27 -1.28 -3.40 -9.06
C CYS A 27 -0.60 -4.75 -9.25
N GLN A 28 -1.20 -5.66 -10.04
CA GLN A 28 -0.65 -6.99 -10.35
C GLN A 28 -0.27 -7.78 -9.08
N ILE A 29 -1.09 -7.68 -8.03
CA ILE A 29 -0.85 -8.34 -6.76
C ILE A 29 -1.34 -9.78 -6.84
N LEU A 30 -0.44 -10.74 -6.68
CA LEU A 30 -0.78 -12.17 -6.62
C LEU A 30 -0.89 -12.62 -5.16
N GLY A 31 -2.13 -12.72 -4.67
CA GLY A 31 -2.43 -13.10 -3.29
C GLY A 31 -2.28 -11.93 -2.32
N TYR A 32 -1.07 -11.68 -1.83
CA TYR A 32 -0.78 -10.60 -0.88
C TYR A 32 0.35 -9.70 -1.39
N PRO A 33 0.28 -8.37 -1.15
CA PRO A 33 1.38 -7.45 -1.42
C PRO A 33 2.69 -7.95 -0.81
N LYS A 34 3.76 -8.00 -1.61
CA LYS A 34 5.08 -8.36 -1.11
C LYS A 34 5.71 -7.14 -0.42
N TRP A 35 6.32 -7.34 0.74
CA TRP A 35 7.27 -6.36 1.28
C TRP A 35 8.53 -6.32 0.40
N MET A 36 9.29 -5.23 0.37
CA MET A 36 10.42 -5.14 -0.56
C MET A 36 11.50 -6.20 -0.23
N ASN A 37 11.89 -6.27 1.04
CA ASN A 37 12.94 -7.16 1.54
C ASN A 37 12.38 -8.24 2.46
N THR A 38 11.70 -9.22 1.87
CA THR A 38 11.16 -10.41 2.56
C THR A 38 11.65 -11.70 1.92
N ASP A 39 11.88 -12.70 2.76
CA ASP A 39 12.34 -14.05 2.39
C ASP A 39 11.44 -14.71 1.35
N ARG A 40 10.13 -14.54 1.50
CA ARG A 40 9.12 -15.01 0.53
C ARG A 40 7.88 -14.13 0.55
N VAL A 41 6.94 -14.43 -0.36
CA VAL A 41 5.58 -13.86 -0.29
C VAL A 41 4.83 -14.51 0.87
N MET A 42 4.12 -13.70 1.64
CA MET A 42 3.25 -14.15 2.73
C MET A 42 2.02 -14.87 2.16
N VAL A 43 1.57 -15.93 2.82
CA VAL A 43 0.34 -16.65 2.47
C VAL A 43 -0.69 -16.59 3.60
N ALA A 44 -1.94 -16.91 3.31
CA ALA A 44 -3.04 -16.87 4.30
C ALA A 44 -2.78 -17.75 5.53
N GLY A 45 -2.02 -18.84 5.36
CA GLY A 45 -1.59 -19.72 6.45
C GLY A 45 -0.73 -19.02 7.50
N ASP A 46 0.15 -18.10 7.08
CA ASP A 46 1.01 -17.33 7.99
C ASP A 46 0.17 -16.41 8.89
N ILE A 47 -0.78 -15.69 8.29
CA ILE A 47 -1.69 -14.79 9.01
C ILE A 47 -2.57 -15.59 9.98
N LYS A 48 -3.13 -16.70 9.51
CA LYS A 48 -3.93 -17.60 10.35
C LYS A 48 -3.13 -18.12 11.55
N HIS A 49 -1.87 -18.49 11.33
CA HIS A 49 -0.98 -18.93 12.40
C HIS A 49 -0.72 -17.81 13.42
N ALA A 50 -0.37 -16.61 12.96
CA ALA A 50 -0.10 -15.47 13.83
C ALA A 50 -1.32 -15.11 14.72
N ILE A 51 -2.53 -15.06 14.13
CA ILE A 51 -3.77 -14.80 14.88
C ILE A 51 -4.01 -15.88 15.94
N LYS A 52 -3.85 -17.17 15.57
CA LYS A 52 -4.06 -18.29 16.50
C LYS A 52 -3.04 -18.31 17.63
N ALA A 53 -1.78 -17.96 17.35
CA ALA A 53 -0.71 -17.92 18.32
C ALA A 53 -0.73 -16.66 19.20
N GLY A 54 -1.58 -15.67 18.89
CA GLY A 54 -1.57 -14.38 19.57
C GLY A 54 -0.33 -13.53 19.26
N CYS A 55 0.35 -13.81 18.14
CA CYS A 55 1.53 -13.08 17.71
C CYS A 55 1.11 -11.81 16.95
N PHE A 56 1.17 -10.67 17.63
CA PHE A 56 0.73 -9.38 17.07
C PHE A 56 1.86 -8.36 17.18
N PHE A 57 2.41 -7.95 16.05
CA PHE A 57 3.46 -6.92 16.00
C PHE A 57 2.85 -5.58 15.60
N SER A 58 2.86 -4.63 16.54
CA SER A 58 2.42 -3.26 16.25
C SER A 58 3.25 -2.65 15.11
N PRO A 59 2.64 -1.80 14.26
CA PRO A 59 3.39 -0.91 13.38
C PRO A 59 4.46 -0.16 14.16
N ASP A 60 5.64 -0.04 13.56
CA ASP A 60 6.75 0.76 14.06
C ASP A 60 7.09 1.76 12.96
N GLU A 61 6.65 3.00 13.16
CA GLU A 61 6.83 4.09 12.19
C GLU A 61 8.30 4.52 12.07
N SER A 62 9.16 4.12 13.02
CA SER A 62 10.60 4.40 12.97
C SER A 62 11.40 3.34 12.20
N ARG A 63 10.75 2.23 11.83
CA ARG A 63 11.40 1.13 11.14
C ARG A 63 11.78 1.54 9.73
N ASP A 64 13.03 1.28 9.35
CA ASP A 64 13.47 1.40 7.97
C ASP A 64 12.62 0.51 7.04
N PRO A 65 11.92 1.08 6.04
CA PRO A 65 11.10 0.31 5.10
C PRO A 65 11.92 -0.69 4.27
N ASN A 66 13.24 -0.49 4.18
CA ASN A 66 14.16 -1.40 3.49
C ASN A 66 14.74 -2.46 4.41
N SER A 67 14.45 -2.43 5.71
CA SER A 67 14.90 -3.49 6.62
C SER A 67 14.27 -4.82 6.23
N TYR A 68 15.08 -5.88 6.32
CA TYR A 68 14.62 -7.24 6.10
C TYR A 68 13.47 -7.61 7.05
N MET A 69 12.50 -8.39 6.56
CA MET A 69 11.39 -8.93 7.33
C MET A 69 11.06 -10.35 6.87
N THR A 70 10.82 -11.28 7.79
CA THR A 70 10.29 -12.60 7.39
C THR A 70 8.81 -12.50 7.00
N ALA A 71 8.33 -13.42 6.17
CA ALA A 71 6.91 -13.54 5.85
C ALA A 71 6.03 -13.73 7.11
N GLN A 72 6.57 -14.38 8.15
CA GLN A 72 5.90 -14.57 9.44
C GLN A 72 5.81 -13.26 10.24
N ASP A 73 6.87 -12.44 10.28
CA ASP A 73 6.83 -11.12 10.94
C ASP A 73 5.87 -10.19 10.20
N HIS A 74 5.89 -10.25 8.86
CA HIS A 74 4.93 -9.54 8.02
C HIS A 74 3.49 -9.98 8.37
N ALA A 75 3.25 -11.29 8.49
CA ALA A 75 1.96 -11.82 8.92
C ALA A 75 1.56 -11.41 10.33
N ALA A 76 2.50 -11.32 11.28
CA ALA A 76 2.25 -10.85 12.65
C ALA A 76 1.83 -9.38 12.69
N ARG A 77 2.36 -8.55 11.79
CA ARG A 77 1.93 -7.15 11.62
C ARG A 77 0.54 -7.05 10.99
N VAL A 78 0.25 -7.88 10.00
CA VAL A 78 -1.08 -7.98 9.39
C VAL A 78 -2.10 -8.48 10.42
N ALA A 79 -1.76 -9.48 11.23
CA ALA A 79 -2.60 -10.00 12.31
C ALA A 79 -2.89 -8.92 13.37
N TRP A 80 -1.91 -8.06 13.69
CA TRP A 80 -2.14 -6.93 14.58
C TRP A 80 -3.19 -5.98 13.99
N LEU A 81 -3.09 -5.61 12.72
CA LEU A 81 -4.07 -4.74 12.05
C LEU A 81 -5.47 -5.36 12.04
N ILE A 82 -5.59 -6.65 11.73
CA ILE A 82 -6.88 -7.36 11.73
C ILE A 82 -7.56 -7.29 13.12
N LYS A 83 -6.76 -7.34 14.19
CA LYS A 83 -7.28 -7.38 15.56
C LYS A 83 -7.58 -6.00 16.13
N PHE A 84 -6.77 -4.99 15.80
CA PHE A 84 -6.76 -3.73 16.54
C PHE A 84 -7.07 -2.50 15.69
N ALA A 85 -7.00 -2.58 14.36
CA ALA A 85 -7.26 -1.44 13.49
C ALA A 85 -8.70 -1.43 12.95
N ASP A 86 -9.23 -0.24 12.72
CA ASP A 86 -10.45 -0.04 11.95
C ASP A 86 -10.14 -0.16 10.44
N LEU A 87 -10.30 -1.37 9.90
CA LEU A 87 -9.95 -1.69 8.52
C LEU A 87 -10.79 -0.94 7.48
N GLU A 88 -11.95 -0.37 7.84
CA GLU A 88 -12.76 0.43 6.91
C GLU A 88 -12.18 1.84 6.70
N LYS A 89 -11.32 2.29 7.63
CA LYS A 89 -10.68 3.61 7.59
C LYS A 89 -9.24 3.60 7.10
N VAL A 90 -8.63 2.44 6.88
CA VAL A 90 -7.24 2.39 6.43
C VAL A 90 -7.10 2.94 5.00
N THR A 91 -5.96 3.58 4.77
CA THR A 91 -5.60 4.18 3.49
C THR A 91 -4.33 3.53 2.96
N ILE A 92 -4.24 3.38 1.64
CA ILE A 92 -3.03 2.96 0.93
C ILE A 92 -2.63 4.04 -0.07
N THR A 93 -1.35 4.05 -0.46
CA THR A 93 -0.85 4.94 -1.51
C THR A 93 -0.46 4.13 -2.74
N ILE A 94 -0.97 4.56 -3.89
CA ILE A 94 -0.70 3.96 -5.20
C ILE A 94 0.02 4.98 -6.06
N ALA A 95 1.16 4.60 -6.63
CA ALA A 95 1.87 5.36 -7.66
C ALA A 95 2.29 4.42 -8.78
N GLU A 96 2.12 4.84 -10.04
CA GLU A 96 2.51 4.04 -11.22
C GLU A 96 1.96 2.60 -11.18
N ASN A 97 0.70 2.45 -10.77
CA ASN A 97 0.05 1.15 -10.58
C ASN A 97 0.79 0.23 -9.59
N LYS A 98 1.50 0.78 -8.61
CA LYS A 98 2.12 0.01 -7.52
C LYS A 98 1.65 0.55 -6.19
N VAL A 99 1.43 -0.34 -5.22
CA VAL A 99 1.26 0.07 -3.83
C VAL A 99 2.63 0.47 -3.30
N VAL A 100 2.80 1.77 -3.06
CA VAL A 100 4.06 2.35 -2.56
C VAL A 100 4.02 2.57 -1.04
N ASP A 101 2.83 2.59 -0.47
CA ASP A 101 2.63 2.58 0.98
C ASP A 101 1.33 1.83 1.34
N GLY A 102 1.37 1.09 2.44
CA GLY A 102 0.22 0.39 3.00
C GLY A 102 0.13 -1.10 2.68
N ASN A 103 1.23 -1.77 2.35
CA ASN A 103 1.26 -3.22 2.05
C ASN A 103 0.63 -4.07 3.18
N HIS A 104 0.91 -3.72 4.44
CA HIS A 104 0.30 -4.38 5.62
C HIS A 104 -1.22 -4.16 5.68
N ARG A 105 -1.66 -2.91 5.44
CA ARG A 105 -3.07 -2.51 5.47
C ARG A 105 -3.86 -3.19 4.37
N LEU A 106 -3.35 -3.17 3.13
CA LEU A 106 -3.97 -3.88 2.03
C LEU A 106 -4.04 -5.39 2.28
N SER A 107 -2.96 -5.99 2.81
CA SER A 107 -2.95 -7.41 3.19
C SER A 107 -4.02 -7.76 4.23
N ALA A 108 -4.17 -6.93 5.26
CA ALA A 108 -5.20 -7.09 6.30
C ALA A 108 -6.61 -7.00 5.71
N CYS A 109 -6.84 -6.05 4.81
CA CYS A 109 -8.12 -5.90 4.12
C CYS A 109 -8.45 -7.08 3.19
N ILE A 110 -7.48 -7.57 2.42
CA ILE A 110 -7.63 -8.77 1.58
C ILE A 110 -8.00 -9.98 2.44
N TYR A 111 -7.25 -10.23 3.53
CA TYR A 111 -7.51 -11.35 4.42
C TYR A 111 -8.90 -11.27 5.06
N SER A 112 -9.29 -10.07 5.49
CA SER A 112 -10.57 -9.80 6.17
C SER A 112 -11.75 -9.64 5.20
N LYS A 113 -11.53 -9.81 3.89
CA LYS A 113 -12.55 -9.69 2.84
C LYS A 113 -13.26 -8.32 2.83
N ILE A 114 -12.54 -7.26 3.16
CA ILE A 114 -13.02 -5.89 3.00
C ILE A 114 -13.24 -5.63 1.49
N LYS A 115 -14.36 -5.00 1.14
CA LYS A 115 -14.71 -4.80 -0.28
C LYS A 115 -14.04 -3.57 -0.88
N VAL A 116 -13.89 -2.52 -0.08
CA VAL A 116 -13.46 -1.20 -0.53
C VAL A 116 -12.36 -0.64 0.37
N ILE A 117 -11.42 0.12 -0.21
CA ILE A 117 -10.30 0.72 0.52
C ILE A 117 -10.08 2.15 0.07
N ASN A 118 -9.62 3.00 0.99
CA ASN A 118 -9.23 4.38 0.68
C ASN A 118 -7.86 4.37 -0.01
N CYS A 119 -7.75 5.06 -1.14
CA CYS A 119 -6.54 5.15 -1.93
C CYS A 119 -6.13 6.62 -2.12
N VAL A 120 -4.86 6.91 -1.83
CA VAL A 120 -4.17 8.09 -2.34
C VAL A 120 -3.48 7.68 -3.64
N VAL A 121 -3.90 8.23 -4.77
CA VAL A 121 -3.35 7.92 -6.09
C VAL A 121 -2.49 9.08 -6.56
N ILE A 122 -1.20 8.80 -6.73
CA ILE A 122 -0.20 9.73 -7.27
C ILE A 122 -0.07 9.42 -8.75
N SER A 123 -0.55 10.32 -9.61
CA SER A 123 -0.41 10.14 -11.07
C SER A 123 0.87 10.84 -11.55
N THR A 124 1.57 10.24 -12.51
CA THR A 124 2.81 10.79 -13.10
C THR A 124 2.56 11.82 -14.21
N PHE A 125 1.31 12.07 -14.58
CA PHE A 125 0.96 12.98 -15.66
C PHE A 125 0.04 14.13 -15.19
N SER A 126 0.60 15.32 -15.07
CA SER A 126 -0.09 16.55 -15.48
C SER A 126 0.90 17.42 -16.22
N LYS A 127 0.73 17.51 -17.55
CA LYS A 127 1.37 18.55 -18.35
C LYS A 127 0.69 19.86 -17.99
N VAL A 128 1.37 20.73 -17.23
CA VAL A 128 0.92 22.10 -17.01
C VAL A 128 1.92 23.02 -17.68
N SER A 129 1.50 23.59 -18.81
CA SER A 129 2.23 24.63 -19.50
C SER A 129 2.09 25.93 -18.70
N VAL A 130 3.15 26.32 -17.99
CA VAL A 130 3.21 27.61 -17.32
C VAL A 130 3.78 28.62 -18.32
N ILE A 131 2.95 29.57 -18.75
CA ILE A 131 3.43 30.72 -19.52
C ILE A 131 3.99 31.71 -18.50
N ALA A 132 5.29 31.96 -18.53
CA ALA A 132 5.90 33.02 -17.73
C ALA A 132 5.56 34.38 -18.36
N ALA A 133 5.00 35.28 -17.55
CA ALA A 133 4.68 36.66 -17.91
C ALA A 133 5.95 37.54 -17.98
#